data_AF-A0A7Y0Q722-F1
#
_entry.id   AF-A0A7Y0Q722-F1
#
_cell.length_a   1.000
_cell.length_b   1.000
_cell.length_c   1.000
_cell.angle_alpha   90.00
_cell.angle_beta   90.00
_cell.angle_gamma   90.00
#
_symmetry.space_group_name_H-M   'P 1'
#
loop_
_entity.id
_entity.type
_entity.pdbx_description
1 polymer ?
#
loop_
_entity_poly.entity_id
_entity_poly.type
_entity_poly.pdbx_seq_one_letter_code
_entity_poly.pdbx_strand_id
1 'polypeptide(L)'
;MNENSLKCDTAIAGGGVAGLACALELLKKGQQVTIVDRDTPERLGGLARWAFGGMALCSTAQQKRMKIPDNPTRLLEDWQSFAEFSSNDKWPELWAKEYAEKNHEQVYLWLASLGLKFLPAVNWVERGLYKPGNSLPRYHVLWGTGWELVEVIIAHLKPYIESGQLTILHQHKVIAPIYQDDKVVGLTATNELEVNSTEFAISATNVVIACGGINGSAEQVKKHCVEGETMVPEQFLNGANPISDGTLHNAVASIGADITRQDHMWNYAAGVPHPQAEFDGHGLSLIPCKSALWLNHTGTRIGPQPLITGFDTNDLCQQVTKQEKPWTWQVLNYDIAAKELAVSGSLHNPSIKNKKLFSFLKEILFGNHRLVNQMLEESEDFVCADSIEALTEKMNALTGEAYIDVAHLKQQVASYDKKLLSGEALENDDQVRRIRHARQWRPDKLRTCKPAPIAHGKTKLIAIKLQLITRKSLGGIKTNLQSQVLDEYDKPILGLYSIGEAAGFGGGGASGKRSLEGTFLSGCILTARNAANKITKIN
;
A
#
# COMPACT_ATOMS: atom_id res chain seq x y z
N MET A 1 -19.77 9.17 -28.97
CA MET A 1 -20.97 8.30 -28.87
C MET A 1 -22.09 9.19 -28.35
N ASN A 2 -23.33 9.06 -28.84
CA ASN A 2 -24.44 9.78 -28.22
C ASN A 2 -24.63 9.22 -26.80
N GLU A 3 -24.44 10.05 -25.78
CA GLU A 3 -24.49 9.68 -24.35
C GLU A 3 -25.92 9.39 -23.83
N ASN A 4 -26.90 9.35 -24.73
CA ASN A 4 -28.27 8.97 -24.43
C ASN A 4 -28.38 7.44 -24.27
N SER A 5 -28.16 6.98 -23.03
CA SER A 5 -28.26 5.61 -22.50
C SER A 5 -27.27 4.59 -23.09
N LEU A 6 -26.13 4.41 -22.41
CA LEU A 6 -25.21 3.30 -22.68
C LEU A 6 -25.77 2.00 -22.08
N LYS A 7 -25.63 0.88 -22.79
CA LYS A 7 -26.08 -0.44 -22.33
C LYS A 7 -24.94 -1.45 -22.41
N CYS A 8 -24.75 -2.22 -21.34
CA CYS A 8 -23.76 -3.30 -21.26
C CYS A 8 -24.28 -4.43 -20.36
N ASP A 9 -23.54 -5.54 -20.27
CA ASP A 9 -23.89 -6.61 -19.33
C ASP A 9 -23.40 -6.26 -17.91
N THR A 10 -22.18 -5.72 -17.82
CA THR A 10 -21.57 -5.31 -16.55
C THR A 10 -20.97 -3.90 -16.64
N ALA A 11 -21.39 -3.02 -15.73
CA ALA A 11 -20.79 -1.71 -15.53
C ALA A 11 -19.83 -1.72 -14.32
N ILE A 12 -18.64 -1.16 -14.47
CA ILE A 12 -17.61 -1.12 -13.43
C ILE A 12 -17.28 0.35 -13.09
N ALA A 13 -17.48 0.73 -11.83
CA ALA A 13 -17.15 2.05 -11.31
C ALA A 13 -15.72 2.06 -10.78
N GLY A 14 -14.76 2.47 -11.63
CA GLY A 14 -13.33 2.53 -11.32
C GLY A 14 -12.47 1.63 -12.21
N GLY A 15 -11.56 2.26 -12.94
CA GLY A 15 -10.51 1.69 -13.79
C GLY A 15 -9.18 1.48 -13.06
N GLY A 16 -9.21 1.28 -11.74
CA GLY A 16 -8.07 0.77 -10.98
C GLY A 16 -7.77 -0.70 -11.28
N VAL A 17 -6.67 -1.24 -10.76
CA VAL A 17 -6.25 -2.64 -11.02
C VAL A 17 -7.34 -3.69 -10.72
N ALA A 18 -8.18 -3.48 -9.71
CA ALA A 18 -9.30 -4.38 -9.40
C ALA A 18 -10.34 -4.37 -10.53
N GLY A 19 -10.76 -3.19 -10.98
CA GLY A 19 -11.71 -3.02 -12.08
C GLY A 19 -11.18 -3.57 -13.40
N LEU A 20 -9.91 -3.28 -13.73
CA LEU A 20 -9.26 -3.80 -14.93
C LEU A 20 -9.13 -5.33 -14.92
N ALA A 21 -8.75 -5.93 -13.78
CA ALA A 21 -8.68 -7.38 -13.66
C ALA A 21 -10.06 -8.05 -13.77
N CYS A 22 -11.09 -7.43 -13.18
CA CYS A 22 -12.48 -7.90 -13.28
C CYS A 22 -12.97 -7.85 -14.73
N ALA A 23 -12.78 -6.71 -15.40
CA ALA A 23 -13.12 -6.53 -16.81
C ALA A 23 -12.47 -7.60 -17.68
N LEU A 24 -11.15 -7.85 -17.51
CA LEU A 24 -10.44 -8.84 -18.30
C LEU A 24 -11.04 -10.25 -18.15
N GLU A 25 -11.40 -10.66 -16.94
CA GLU A 25 -12.00 -11.98 -16.72
C GLU A 25 -13.44 -12.08 -17.26
N LEU A 26 -14.24 -11.01 -17.15
CA LEU A 26 -15.58 -10.93 -17.73
C LEU A 26 -15.54 -10.99 -19.27
N LEU A 27 -14.62 -10.24 -19.88
CA LEU A 27 -14.44 -10.17 -21.33
C LEU A 27 -13.97 -11.50 -21.93
N LYS A 28 -13.11 -12.25 -21.22
CA LYS A 28 -12.75 -13.64 -21.59
C LYS A 28 -13.95 -14.59 -21.63
N LYS A 29 -15.07 -14.22 -20.99
CA LYS A 29 -16.34 -14.95 -20.99
C LYS A 29 -17.39 -14.33 -21.92
N GLY A 30 -17.01 -13.35 -22.74
CA GLY A 30 -17.86 -12.76 -23.77
C GLY A 30 -18.86 -11.71 -23.27
N GLN A 31 -18.68 -11.17 -22.06
CA GLN A 31 -19.53 -10.09 -21.54
C GLN A 31 -19.23 -8.75 -22.24
N GLN A 32 -20.26 -7.94 -22.48
CA GLN A 32 -20.10 -6.52 -22.80
C GLN A 32 -19.84 -5.73 -21.51
N VAL A 33 -18.72 -5.01 -21.44
CA VAL A 33 -18.28 -4.31 -20.23
C VAL A 33 -18.12 -2.82 -20.48
N THR A 34 -18.60 -1.99 -19.55
CA THR A 34 -18.29 -0.55 -19.50
C THR A 34 -17.56 -0.21 -18.20
N ILE A 35 -16.38 0.39 -18.30
CA ILE A 35 -15.65 0.96 -17.16
C ILE A 35 -15.88 2.47 -17.16
N VAL A 36 -16.20 3.04 -16.00
CA VAL A 36 -16.29 4.49 -15.78
C VAL A 36 -15.18 4.88 -14.82
N ASP A 37 -14.29 5.78 -15.24
CA ASP A 37 -13.17 6.24 -14.43
C ASP A 37 -13.00 7.76 -14.53
N ARG A 38 -12.72 8.39 -13.40
CA ARG A 38 -12.58 9.85 -13.29
C ARG A 38 -11.23 10.35 -13.82
N ASP A 39 -10.26 9.46 -13.92
CA ASP A 39 -8.90 9.80 -14.27
C ASP A 39 -8.69 9.78 -15.79
N THR A 40 -7.57 10.33 -16.24
CA THR A 40 -7.23 10.41 -17.66
C THR A 40 -6.81 9.04 -18.22
N PRO A 41 -6.81 8.83 -19.55
CA PRO A 41 -6.32 7.60 -20.15
C PRO A 41 -4.91 7.19 -19.70
N GLU A 42 -4.01 8.16 -19.53
CA GLU A 42 -2.62 7.95 -19.13
C GLU A 42 -2.48 7.48 -17.67
N ARG A 43 -3.47 7.79 -16.84
CA ARG A 43 -3.50 7.49 -15.40
C ARG A 43 -4.33 6.24 -15.06
N LEU A 44 -4.94 5.61 -16.07
CA LEU A 44 -5.70 4.36 -15.93
C LEU A 44 -4.89 3.27 -15.20
N GLY A 45 -5.55 2.60 -14.26
CA GLY A 45 -4.95 1.66 -13.31
C GLY A 45 -4.75 2.26 -11.91
N GLY A 46 -4.88 3.58 -11.79
CA GLY A 46 -4.89 4.30 -10.52
C GLY A 46 -3.65 4.01 -9.67
N LEU A 47 -3.87 3.88 -8.37
CA LEU A 47 -2.79 3.78 -7.38
C LEU A 47 -1.84 2.58 -7.56
N ALA A 48 -2.30 1.53 -8.25
CA ALA A 48 -1.48 0.36 -8.55
C ALA A 48 -0.28 0.70 -9.45
N ARG A 49 -0.42 1.70 -10.35
CA ARG A 49 0.70 2.15 -11.20
C ARG A 49 1.89 2.65 -10.40
N TRP A 50 1.62 3.29 -9.26
CA TRP A 50 2.64 3.84 -8.36
C TRP A 50 3.16 2.82 -7.34
N ALA A 51 2.53 1.65 -7.23
CA ALA A 51 2.91 0.65 -6.24
C ALA A 51 4.23 -0.06 -6.60
N PHE A 52 5.02 -0.40 -5.58
CA PHE A 52 6.25 -1.20 -5.73
C PHE A 52 6.00 -2.59 -6.34
N GLY A 53 4.76 -3.10 -6.26
CA GLY A 53 4.37 -4.41 -6.79
C GLY A 53 4.58 -5.57 -5.82
N GLY A 54 4.58 -5.27 -4.51
CA GLY A 54 4.70 -6.27 -3.45
C GLY A 54 3.41 -7.04 -3.18
N MET A 55 3.52 -8.35 -2.96
CA MET A 55 2.40 -9.27 -2.74
C MET A 55 2.73 -10.35 -1.70
N ALA A 56 1.83 -10.59 -0.75
CA ALA A 56 1.92 -11.68 0.21
C ALA A 56 1.36 -12.97 -0.40
N LEU A 57 2.22 -13.93 -0.75
CA LEU A 57 1.82 -15.16 -1.46
C LEU A 57 2.43 -16.39 -0.80
N CYS A 58 1.73 -17.52 -0.84
CA CYS A 58 2.22 -18.79 -0.31
C CYS A 58 2.33 -19.87 -1.41
N SER A 59 3.04 -20.95 -1.09
CA SER A 59 3.25 -22.11 -1.96
C SER A 59 3.89 -21.78 -3.32
N THR A 60 4.69 -20.71 -3.42
CA THR A 60 5.23 -20.24 -4.71
C THR A 60 6.48 -21.01 -5.15
N ALA A 61 6.82 -20.91 -6.43
CA ALA A 61 8.06 -21.50 -6.96
C ALA A 61 9.31 -20.86 -6.34
N GLN A 62 9.26 -19.57 -6.00
CA GLN A 62 10.32 -18.82 -5.33
C GLN A 62 10.52 -19.36 -3.91
N GLN A 63 9.44 -19.57 -3.16
CA GLN A 63 9.50 -20.17 -1.82
C GLN A 63 10.10 -21.57 -1.86
N LYS A 64 9.66 -22.42 -2.80
CA LYS A 64 10.23 -23.77 -2.99
C LYS A 64 11.73 -23.71 -3.30
N ARG A 65 12.16 -22.85 -4.22
CA ARG A 65 13.59 -22.67 -4.56
C ARG A 65 14.43 -22.20 -3.36
N MET A 66 13.85 -21.36 -2.51
CA MET A 66 14.49 -20.83 -1.31
C MET A 66 14.32 -21.74 -0.08
N LYS A 67 13.69 -22.91 -0.23
CA LYS A 67 13.40 -23.88 0.85
C LYS A 67 12.58 -23.28 1.99
N ILE A 68 11.62 -22.42 1.67
CA ILE A 68 10.67 -21.84 2.64
C ILE A 68 9.45 -22.78 2.73
N PRO A 69 9.17 -23.40 3.89
CA PRO A 69 8.05 -24.32 4.06
C PRO A 69 6.73 -23.59 4.37
N ASP A 70 6.36 -22.63 3.52
CA ASP A 70 5.12 -21.85 3.66
C ASP A 70 3.94 -22.54 2.97
N ASN A 71 2.73 -22.35 3.50
CA ASN A 71 1.50 -22.97 3.01
C ASN A 71 0.28 -22.16 3.46
N PRO A 72 -0.93 -22.44 2.92
CA PRO A 72 -2.16 -21.73 3.29
C PRO A 72 -2.46 -21.72 4.79
N THR A 73 -2.32 -22.86 5.48
CA THR A 73 -2.59 -22.98 6.92
C THR A 73 -1.71 -22.03 7.73
N ARG A 74 -0.40 -22.04 7.47
CA ARG A 74 0.56 -21.16 8.16
C ARG A 74 0.30 -19.69 7.85
N LEU A 75 -0.01 -19.36 6.60
CA LEU A 75 -0.35 -17.98 6.23
C LEU A 75 -1.59 -17.51 7.01
N LEU A 76 -2.63 -18.35 7.10
CA LEU A 76 -3.86 -18.02 7.83
C LEU A 76 -3.61 -17.86 9.34
N GLU A 77 -2.82 -18.76 9.95
CA GLU A 77 -2.42 -18.66 11.36
C GLU A 77 -1.72 -17.33 11.65
N ASP A 78 -0.72 -16.97 10.82
CA ASP A 78 0.00 -15.71 10.96
C ASP A 78 -0.95 -14.51 10.79
N TRP A 79 -1.85 -14.56 9.80
CA TRP A 79 -2.82 -13.49 9.54
C TRP A 79 -3.77 -13.29 10.73
N GLN A 80 -4.38 -14.37 11.23
CA GLN A 80 -5.29 -14.33 12.37
C GLN A 80 -4.60 -13.84 13.65
N SER A 81 -3.32 -14.19 13.84
CA SER A 81 -2.55 -13.74 14.99
C SER A 81 -2.23 -12.24 14.98
N PHE A 82 -2.14 -11.65 13.79
CA PHE A 82 -1.70 -10.26 13.60
C PHE A 82 -2.87 -9.29 13.41
N ALA A 83 -3.93 -9.71 12.70
CA ALA A 83 -5.03 -8.85 12.24
C ALA A 83 -5.91 -8.25 13.35
N GLU A 84 -5.89 -8.81 14.56
CA GLU A 84 -6.76 -8.41 15.67
C GLU A 84 -8.26 -8.49 15.33
N PHE A 85 -8.68 -9.61 14.72
CA PHE A 85 -10.09 -9.88 14.53
C PHE A 85 -10.84 -9.94 15.86
N SER A 86 -12.06 -9.41 15.85
CA SER A 86 -13.06 -9.44 16.93
C SER A 86 -14.11 -10.50 16.64
N SER A 87 -15.01 -10.78 17.60
CA SER A 87 -16.15 -11.69 17.38
C SER A 87 -17.09 -11.24 16.26
N ASN A 88 -17.03 -9.97 15.84
CA ASN A 88 -17.85 -9.40 14.78
C ASN A 88 -17.16 -9.45 13.39
N ASP A 89 -16.03 -10.16 13.27
CA ASP A 89 -15.20 -10.24 12.05
C ASP A 89 -15.50 -11.46 11.16
N LYS A 90 -16.72 -12.01 11.21
CA LYS A 90 -17.11 -13.19 10.41
C LYS A 90 -16.70 -13.09 8.93
N TRP A 91 -17.06 -12.02 8.23
CA TRP A 91 -16.71 -11.86 6.81
C TRP A 91 -15.23 -11.57 6.57
N PRO A 92 -14.59 -10.64 7.31
CA PRO A 92 -13.14 -10.47 7.29
C PRO A 92 -12.35 -11.77 7.47
N GLU A 93 -12.68 -12.59 8.45
CA GLU A 93 -12.01 -13.88 8.71
C GLU A 93 -12.21 -14.87 7.56
N LEU A 94 -13.44 -14.97 7.01
CA LEU A 94 -13.72 -15.81 5.85
C LEU A 94 -12.91 -15.37 4.63
N TRP A 95 -12.76 -14.06 4.42
CA TRP A 95 -11.95 -13.53 3.32
C TRP A 95 -10.45 -13.72 3.54
N ALA A 96 -9.94 -13.59 4.76
CA ALA A 96 -8.55 -13.93 5.09
C ALA A 96 -8.26 -15.41 4.81
N LYS A 97 -9.19 -16.31 5.17
CA LYS A 97 -9.13 -17.74 4.85
C LYS A 97 -9.16 -18.00 3.34
N GLU A 98 -10.13 -17.41 2.63
CA GLU A 98 -10.23 -17.52 1.16
C GLU A 98 -8.93 -17.07 0.50
N TYR A 99 -8.37 -15.93 0.92
CA TYR A 99 -7.09 -15.47 0.43
C TYR A 99 -5.98 -16.48 0.70
N ALA A 100 -5.86 -16.98 1.93
CA ALA A 100 -4.84 -17.96 2.30
C ALA A 100 -4.89 -19.22 1.44
N GLU A 101 -6.10 -19.74 1.18
CA GLU A 101 -6.32 -20.96 0.41
C GLU A 101 -6.17 -20.75 -1.09
N LYS A 102 -6.50 -19.55 -1.60
CA LYS A 102 -6.65 -19.32 -3.04
C LYS A 102 -5.60 -18.41 -3.67
N ASN A 103 -4.78 -17.68 -2.90
CA ASN A 103 -3.80 -16.74 -3.47
C ASN A 103 -2.85 -17.40 -4.48
N HIS A 104 -2.48 -18.67 -4.29
CA HIS A 104 -1.60 -19.36 -5.22
C HIS A 104 -2.26 -19.52 -6.61
N GLU A 105 -3.45 -20.11 -6.67
CA GLU A 105 -4.15 -20.38 -7.91
C GLU A 105 -4.74 -19.09 -8.51
N GLN A 106 -5.44 -18.32 -7.67
CA GLN A 106 -6.23 -17.19 -8.12
C GLN A 106 -5.40 -15.94 -8.41
N VAL A 107 -4.25 -15.77 -7.76
CA VAL A 107 -3.39 -14.58 -7.96
C VAL A 107 -2.07 -14.97 -8.60
N TYR A 108 -1.25 -15.81 -7.97
CA TYR A 108 0.10 -16.09 -8.43
C TYR A 108 0.13 -16.75 -9.82
N LEU A 109 -0.64 -17.83 -10.04
CA LEU A 109 -0.70 -18.50 -11.34
C LEU A 109 -1.41 -17.66 -12.40
N TRP A 110 -2.41 -16.87 -12.01
CA TRP A 110 -3.07 -15.94 -12.93
C TRP A 110 -2.11 -14.88 -13.47
N LEU A 111 -1.34 -14.25 -12.59
CA LEU A 111 -0.29 -13.29 -12.99
C LEU A 111 0.74 -13.94 -13.90
N ALA A 112 1.18 -15.16 -13.57
CA ALA A 112 2.10 -15.92 -14.41
C ALA A 112 1.51 -16.23 -15.80
N SER A 113 0.21 -16.51 -15.89
CA SER A 113 -0.49 -16.75 -17.16
C SER A 113 -0.56 -15.52 -18.07
N LEU A 114 -0.48 -14.32 -17.49
CA LEU A 114 -0.36 -13.05 -18.22
C LEU A 114 1.11 -12.71 -18.56
N GLY A 115 2.06 -13.60 -18.26
CA GLY A 115 3.49 -13.41 -18.53
C GLY A 115 4.23 -12.59 -17.47
N LEU A 116 3.56 -12.17 -16.39
CA LEU A 116 4.20 -11.43 -15.30
C LEU A 116 5.13 -12.35 -14.49
N LYS A 117 6.24 -11.78 -14.03
CA LYS A 117 7.28 -12.49 -13.28
C LYS A 117 7.55 -11.80 -11.96
N PHE A 118 7.98 -12.57 -10.97
CA PHE A 118 8.43 -12.06 -9.68
C PHE A 118 9.96 -12.10 -9.58
N LEU A 119 10.53 -11.19 -8.80
CA LEU A 119 11.91 -11.27 -8.37
C LEU A 119 12.19 -12.62 -7.68
N PRO A 120 13.41 -13.19 -7.81
CA PRO A 120 13.74 -14.47 -7.18
C PRO A 120 13.73 -14.42 -5.64
N ALA A 121 13.95 -13.25 -5.06
CA ALA A 121 13.99 -13.06 -3.61
C ALA A 121 12.58 -12.96 -3.02
N VAL A 122 12.33 -13.72 -1.95
CA VAL A 122 11.13 -13.59 -1.11
C VAL A 122 11.51 -12.79 0.13
N ASN A 123 10.86 -11.66 0.34
CA ASN A 123 11.14 -10.78 1.47
C ASN A 123 10.32 -11.21 2.68
N TRP A 124 10.81 -10.84 3.85
CA TRP A 124 10.13 -11.07 5.12
C TRP A 124 9.89 -9.69 5.72
N VAL A 125 8.62 -9.34 5.88
CA VAL A 125 8.11 -8.07 6.42
C VAL A 125 7.09 -8.41 7.50
N GLU A 126 6.68 -7.43 8.30
CA GLU A 126 5.70 -7.63 9.40
C GLU A 126 5.95 -8.90 10.22
N ARG A 127 7.14 -9.03 10.82
CA ARG A 127 7.50 -10.20 11.67
C ARG A 127 6.70 -10.30 12.97
N GLY A 128 6.01 -9.23 13.35
CA GLY A 128 5.44 -9.06 14.66
C GLY A 128 6.40 -8.37 15.64
N LEU A 129 5.83 -7.55 16.53
CA LEU A 129 6.54 -6.88 17.62
C LEU A 129 6.03 -7.38 18.97
N TYR A 130 4.77 -7.09 19.30
CA TYR A 130 4.11 -7.55 20.55
C TYR A 130 3.18 -8.74 20.32
N LYS A 131 2.87 -9.04 19.06
CA LYS A 131 2.08 -10.18 18.60
C LYS A 131 2.82 -10.84 17.44
N PRO A 132 2.68 -12.15 17.23
CA PRO A 132 3.27 -12.82 16.07
C PRO A 132 2.75 -12.20 14.77
N GLY A 133 3.65 -11.94 13.83
CA GLY A 133 3.32 -11.56 12.46
C GLY A 133 3.64 -12.71 11.50
N ASN A 134 4.18 -12.40 10.32
CA ASN A 134 4.67 -13.41 9.39
C ASN A 134 5.74 -14.29 10.06
N SER A 135 5.48 -15.58 10.24
CA SER A 135 6.44 -16.57 10.75
C SER A 135 7.48 -16.97 9.70
N LEU A 136 7.19 -16.77 8.41
CA LEU A 136 8.08 -17.07 7.28
C LEU A 136 8.08 -15.93 6.23
N PRO A 137 9.14 -15.82 5.41
CA PRO A 137 9.16 -14.90 4.27
C PRO A 137 8.09 -15.26 3.22
N ARG A 138 7.24 -14.29 2.87
CA ARG A 138 6.19 -14.45 1.86
C ARG A 138 5.88 -13.21 1.02
N TYR A 139 6.69 -12.17 1.13
CA TYR A 139 6.51 -10.93 0.38
C TYR A 139 7.28 -10.96 -0.94
N HIS A 140 6.55 -11.17 -2.03
CA HIS A 140 7.04 -11.29 -3.40
C HIS A 140 6.93 -9.94 -4.10
N VAL A 141 7.87 -9.60 -4.97
CA VAL A 141 7.86 -8.33 -5.71
C VAL A 141 7.81 -8.60 -7.20
N LEU A 142 6.86 -7.99 -7.91
CA LEU A 142 6.76 -8.09 -9.36
C LEU A 142 7.97 -7.43 -10.06
N TRP A 143 8.52 -8.13 -11.04
CA TRP A 143 9.54 -7.59 -11.94
C TRP A 143 8.86 -6.66 -12.94
N GLY A 144 9.09 -5.35 -12.77
CA GLY A 144 8.30 -4.31 -13.44
C GLY A 144 7.35 -3.53 -12.51
N THR A 145 7.29 -3.87 -11.22
CA THR A 145 6.46 -3.22 -10.18
C THR A 145 4.95 -3.30 -10.47
N GLY A 146 4.14 -2.50 -9.76
CA GLY A 146 2.72 -2.35 -10.09
C GLY A 146 2.47 -1.66 -11.43
N TRP A 147 3.46 -0.93 -11.97
CA TRP A 147 3.40 -0.36 -13.33
C TRP A 147 3.21 -1.45 -14.39
N GLU A 148 4.12 -2.43 -14.46
CA GLU A 148 4.04 -3.52 -15.44
C GLU A 148 2.75 -4.34 -15.29
N LEU A 149 2.27 -4.55 -14.06
CA LEU A 149 0.99 -5.23 -13.82
C LEU A 149 -0.15 -4.53 -14.58
N VAL A 150 -0.26 -3.21 -14.42
CA VAL A 150 -1.30 -2.43 -15.08
C VAL A 150 -1.11 -2.43 -16.59
N GLU A 151 0.11 -2.19 -17.09
CA GLU A 151 0.40 -2.16 -18.52
C GLU A 151 0.09 -3.49 -19.22
N VAL A 152 0.42 -4.61 -18.59
CA VAL A 152 0.12 -5.95 -19.13
C VAL A 152 -1.39 -6.19 -19.17
N ILE A 153 -2.14 -5.83 -18.13
CA ILE A 153 -3.60 -5.97 -18.15
C ILE A 153 -4.21 -5.08 -19.24
N ILE A 154 -3.79 -3.82 -19.37
CA ILE A 154 -4.26 -2.91 -20.43
C ILE A 154 -3.96 -3.50 -21.82
N ALA A 155 -2.77 -4.06 -22.03
CA ALA A 155 -2.41 -4.71 -23.29
C ALA A 155 -3.34 -5.90 -23.61
N HIS A 156 -3.72 -6.69 -22.61
CA HIS A 156 -4.70 -7.76 -22.76
C HIS A 156 -6.14 -7.27 -22.98
N LEU A 157 -6.48 -6.06 -22.54
CA LEU A 157 -7.79 -5.45 -22.76
C LEU A 157 -7.92 -4.80 -24.15
N LYS A 158 -6.82 -4.41 -24.79
CA LYS A 158 -6.81 -3.70 -26.08
C LYS A 158 -7.67 -4.36 -27.19
N PRO A 159 -7.62 -5.68 -27.44
CA PRO A 159 -8.47 -6.30 -28.46
C PRO A 159 -9.99 -6.17 -28.18
N TYR A 160 -10.38 -6.06 -26.91
CA TYR A 160 -11.77 -5.89 -26.51
C TYR A 160 -12.24 -4.45 -26.70
N ILE A 161 -11.34 -3.48 -26.56
CA ILE A 161 -11.61 -2.08 -26.91
C ILE A 161 -11.80 -1.96 -28.42
N GLU A 162 -10.90 -2.55 -29.20
CA GLU A 162 -10.95 -2.50 -30.68
C GLU A 162 -12.19 -3.19 -31.26
N SER A 163 -12.68 -4.25 -30.61
CA SER A 163 -13.93 -4.93 -31.01
C SER A 163 -15.21 -4.29 -30.46
N GLY A 164 -15.11 -3.27 -29.61
CA GLY A 164 -16.25 -2.62 -28.96
C GLY A 164 -16.90 -3.44 -27.83
N GLN A 165 -16.26 -4.53 -27.39
CA GLN A 165 -16.73 -5.31 -26.24
C GLN A 165 -16.44 -4.63 -24.90
N LEU A 166 -15.38 -3.82 -24.86
CA LEU A 166 -15.03 -2.97 -23.73
C LEU A 166 -15.15 -1.51 -24.13
N THR A 167 -15.96 -0.77 -23.37
CA THR A 167 -15.97 0.70 -23.39
C THR A 167 -15.34 1.23 -22.11
N ILE A 168 -14.44 2.21 -22.21
CA ILE A 168 -13.88 2.91 -21.05
C ILE A 168 -14.24 4.40 -21.19
N LEU A 169 -15.00 4.91 -20.24
CA LEU A 169 -15.35 6.32 -20.12
C LEU A 169 -14.35 6.98 -19.18
N HIS A 170 -13.36 7.66 -19.75
CA HIS A 170 -12.34 8.42 -19.02
C HIS A 170 -12.85 9.81 -18.64
N GLN A 171 -12.39 10.35 -17.52
CA GLN A 171 -12.82 11.65 -16.98
C GLN A 171 -14.34 11.71 -16.77
N HIS A 172 -14.92 10.57 -16.40
CA HIS A 172 -16.33 10.44 -16.03
C HIS A 172 -16.44 10.01 -14.57
N LYS A 173 -17.36 10.63 -13.84
CA LYS A 173 -17.63 10.33 -12.45
C LYS A 173 -18.93 9.56 -12.31
N VAL A 174 -18.86 8.40 -11.66
CA VAL A 174 -20.05 7.69 -11.19
C VAL A 174 -20.62 8.44 -9.99
N ILE A 175 -21.91 8.73 -10.03
CA ILE A 175 -22.66 9.41 -8.97
C ILE A 175 -23.26 8.39 -8.01
N ALA A 176 -24.02 7.43 -8.53
CA ALA A 176 -24.69 6.40 -7.73
C ALA A 176 -25.05 5.16 -8.56
N PRO A 177 -25.22 4.00 -7.92
CA PRO A 177 -25.94 2.88 -8.52
C PRO A 177 -27.43 3.22 -8.71
N ILE A 178 -28.02 2.71 -9.80
CA ILE A 178 -29.47 2.82 -10.06
C ILE A 178 -30.15 1.61 -9.41
N TYR A 179 -30.92 1.84 -8.34
CA TYR A 179 -31.64 0.81 -7.60
C TYR A 179 -33.15 0.87 -7.92
N GLN A 180 -33.70 -0.22 -8.46
CA GLN A 180 -35.09 -0.34 -8.91
C GLN A 180 -35.57 -1.78 -8.68
N ASP A 181 -36.82 -1.95 -8.24
CA ASP A 181 -37.45 -3.27 -8.04
C ASP A 181 -36.56 -4.26 -7.25
N ASP A 182 -36.04 -3.78 -6.12
CA ASP A 182 -35.13 -4.51 -5.21
C ASP A 182 -33.83 -5.04 -5.86
N LYS A 183 -33.36 -4.36 -6.91
CA LYS A 183 -32.16 -4.74 -7.65
C LYS A 183 -31.40 -3.50 -8.17
N VAL A 184 -30.07 -3.60 -8.25
CA VAL A 184 -29.26 -2.64 -9.00
C VAL A 184 -29.26 -2.98 -10.50
N VAL A 185 -29.60 -2.00 -11.32
CA VAL A 185 -29.81 -2.15 -12.78
C VAL A 185 -28.93 -1.22 -13.64
N GLY A 186 -27.98 -0.53 -13.02
CA GLY A 186 -27.09 0.38 -13.74
C GLY A 186 -26.36 1.38 -12.85
N LEU A 187 -25.71 2.35 -13.49
CA LEU A 187 -25.01 3.46 -12.87
C LEU A 187 -25.51 4.79 -13.43
N THR A 188 -25.58 5.80 -12.58
CA THR A 188 -25.64 7.21 -13.01
C THR A 188 -24.24 7.78 -13.04
N ALA A 189 -23.88 8.47 -14.12
CA ALA A 189 -22.56 9.09 -14.30
C ALA A 189 -22.67 10.50 -14.89
N THR A 190 -21.60 11.26 -14.77
CA THR A 190 -21.44 12.60 -15.35
C THR A 190 -20.06 12.73 -16.00
N ASN A 191 -19.94 13.58 -17.02
CA ASN A 191 -18.70 13.88 -17.71
C ASN A 191 -18.02 15.08 -17.05
N GLU A 192 -16.91 14.87 -16.33
CA GLU A 192 -16.23 15.93 -15.57
C GLU A 192 -15.52 16.96 -16.48
N LEU A 193 -15.46 16.73 -17.81
CA LEU A 193 -14.91 17.70 -18.77
C LEU A 193 -15.90 18.80 -19.18
N GLU A 194 -17.20 18.54 -19.04
CA GLU A 194 -18.23 19.47 -19.51
C GLU A 194 -18.68 20.41 -18.39
N VAL A 195 -18.58 21.71 -18.64
CA VAL A 195 -19.11 22.74 -17.74
C VAL A 195 -20.64 22.65 -17.77
N ASN A 196 -21.25 22.27 -16.65
CA ASN A 196 -22.68 21.91 -16.50
C ASN A 196 -23.08 20.56 -17.13
N SER A 197 -22.19 19.57 -17.10
CA SER A 197 -22.50 18.20 -17.53
C SER A 197 -23.80 17.69 -16.90
N THR A 198 -24.70 17.17 -17.74
CA THR A 198 -25.89 16.47 -17.26
C THR A 198 -25.55 15.04 -16.87
N GLU A 199 -26.18 14.56 -15.80
CA GLU A 199 -26.10 13.15 -15.44
C GLU A 199 -26.76 12.29 -16.52
N PHE A 200 -26.16 11.14 -16.83
CA PHE A 200 -26.70 10.14 -17.74
C PHE A 200 -26.65 8.74 -17.13
N ALA A 201 -27.51 7.86 -17.65
CA ALA A 201 -27.63 6.49 -17.17
C ALA A 201 -26.86 5.49 -18.03
N ILE A 202 -26.21 4.54 -17.37
CA ILE A 202 -25.60 3.34 -17.95
C ILE A 202 -26.41 2.14 -17.46
N SER A 203 -27.20 1.53 -18.34
CA SER A 203 -27.98 0.33 -18.02
C SER A 203 -27.09 -0.91 -18.03
N ALA A 204 -27.13 -1.71 -16.95
CA ALA A 204 -26.34 -2.92 -16.82
C ALA A 204 -27.05 -4.00 -15.98
N THR A 205 -26.80 -5.27 -16.30
CA THR A 205 -27.33 -6.38 -15.50
C THR A 205 -26.61 -6.50 -14.15
N ASN A 206 -25.32 -6.17 -14.15
CA ASN A 206 -24.45 -6.21 -12.97
C ASN A 206 -23.68 -4.89 -12.84
N VAL A 207 -23.46 -4.45 -11.61
CA VAL A 207 -22.65 -3.29 -11.26
C VAL A 207 -21.55 -3.72 -10.30
N VAL A 208 -20.32 -3.31 -10.60
CA VAL A 208 -19.13 -3.58 -9.77
C VAL A 208 -18.53 -2.28 -9.29
N ILE A 209 -18.45 -2.10 -7.97
CA ILE A 209 -17.83 -0.95 -7.31
C ILE A 209 -16.35 -1.21 -7.09
N ALA A 210 -15.48 -0.44 -7.75
CA ALA A 210 -14.02 -0.57 -7.74
C ALA A 210 -13.31 0.79 -7.57
N CYS A 211 -13.91 1.70 -6.80
CA CYS A 211 -13.53 3.12 -6.68
C CYS A 211 -12.32 3.43 -5.78
N GLY A 212 -11.64 2.42 -5.23
CA GLY A 212 -10.61 2.63 -4.22
C GLY A 212 -11.19 2.83 -2.82
N GLY A 213 -10.42 3.38 -1.90
CA GLY A 213 -10.81 3.61 -0.50
C GLY A 213 -11.23 5.06 -0.21
N ILE A 214 -11.05 5.47 1.04
CA ILE A 214 -11.33 6.84 1.55
C ILE A 214 -10.05 7.64 1.83
N ASN A 215 -8.88 6.99 1.83
CA ASN A 215 -7.62 7.60 2.31
C ASN A 215 -7.05 8.69 1.39
N GLY A 216 -7.67 8.93 0.23
CA GLY A 216 -7.36 10.05 -0.66
C GLY A 216 -7.92 11.37 -0.17
N SER A 217 -8.89 11.36 0.75
CA SER A 217 -9.50 12.55 1.35
C SER A 217 -9.01 12.75 2.78
N ALA A 218 -8.31 13.86 3.03
CA ALA A 218 -7.88 14.24 4.37
C ALA A 218 -9.07 14.43 5.32
N GLU A 219 -10.20 14.93 4.81
CA GLU A 219 -11.44 15.09 5.57
C GLU A 219 -11.99 13.72 6.01
N GLN A 220 -12.09 12.75 5.09
CA GLN A 220 -12.58 11.41 5.44
C GLN A 220 -11.64 10.67 6.37
N VAL A 221 -10.32 10.86 6.21
CA VAL A 221 -9.34 10.31 7.14
C VAL A 221 -9.59 10.87 8.53
N LYS A 222 -9.61 12.20 8.70
CA LYS A 222 -9.84 12.85 10.00
C LYS A 222 -11.18 12.45 10.62
N LYS A 223 -12.24 12.33 9.81
CA LYS A 223 -13.59 11.94 10.25
C LYS A 223 -13.64 10.54 10.88
N HIS A 224 -12.87 9.60 10.35
CA HIS A 224 -12.90 8.20 10.78
C HIS A 224 -11.74 7.81 11.70
N CYS A 225 -10.87 8.75 12.08
CA CYS A 225 -9.84 8.47 13.07
C CYS A 225 -10.45 8.37 14.47
N VAL A 226 -10.10 7.29 15.18
CA VAL A 226 -10.53 7.07 16.57
C VAL A 226 -9.42 7.53 17.50
N GLU A 227 -9.76 8.51 18.35
CA GLU A 227 -8.87 9.03 19.39
C GLU A 227 -8.41 7.88 20.31
N GLY A 228 -7.09 7.78 20.54
CA GLY A 228 -6.48 6.71 21.35
C GLY A 228 -6.10 5.43 20.61
N GLU A 229 -6.62 5.16 19.41
CA GLU A 229 -6.21 4.02 18.57
C GLU A 229 -5.33 4.46 17.38
N THR A 230 -5.81 5.48 16.65
CA THR A 230 -5.10 6.06 15.51
C THR A 230 -5.21 7.58 15.63
N MET A 231 -4.25 8.20 16.32
CA MET A 231 -4.09 9.65 16.23
C MET A 231 -3.63 9.96 14.81
N VAL A 232 -4.38 10.76 14.07
CA VAL A 232 -3.85 11.39 12.86
C VAL A 232 -3.44 12.81 13.23
N PRO A 233 -2.16 13.16 13.05
CA PRO A 233 -1.66 14.49 13.39
C PRO A 233 -2.43 15.56 12.60
N GLU A 234 -2.39 16.81 13.07
CA GLU A 234 -3.02 17.94 12.38
C GLU A 234 -2.57 18.04 10.90
N GLN A 235 -1.28 17.73 10.69
CA GLN A 235 -0.60 17.68 9.39
C GLN A 235 -0.11 16.26 9.10
N PHE A 236 -0.41 15.75 7.92
CA PHE A 236 0.06 14.47 7.39
C PHE A 236 0.08 14.54 5.85
N LEU A 237 0.73 13.56 5.23
CA LEU A 237 0.84 13.47 3.78
C LEU A 237 -0.19 12.51 3.21
N ASN A 238 -0.64 12.77 1.98
CA ASN A 238 -1.54 11.89 1.23
C ASN A 238 -0.74 11.02 0.26
N GLY A 239 -0.65 9.72 0.54
CA GLY A 239 -0.05 8.75 -0.36
C GLY A 239 -1.05 8.03 -1.26
N ALA A 240 -2.35 8.23 -1.08
CA ALA A 240 -3.41 7.62 -1.88
C ALA A 240 -3.73 8.46 -3.15
N ASN A 241 -4.66 7.99 -3.97
CA ASN A 241 -5.15 8.80 -5.10
C ASN A 241 -6.20 9.80 -4.55
N PRO A 242 -6.10 11.12 -4.81
CA PRO A 242 -7.03 12.12 -4.27
C PRO A 242 -8.50 11.90 -4.64
N ILE A 243 -8.80 11.14 -5.70
CA ILE A 243 -10.19 10.80 -6.07
C ILE A 243 -10.79 9.66 -5.23
N SER A 244 -9.98 8.98 -4.40
CA SER A 244 -10.45 7.97 -3.45
C SER A 244 -10.98 8.65 -2.18
N ASP A 245 -12.17 9.21 -2.30
CA ASP A 245 -12.79 10.14 -1.34
C ASP A 245 -14.01 9.57 -0.60
N GLY A 246 -14.35 8.29 -0.80
CA GLY A 246 -15.49 7.64 -0.16
C GLY A 246 -16.88 8.08 -0.63
N THR A 247 -16.99 8.96 -1.63
CA THR A 247 -18.29 9.45 -2.11
C THR A 247 -19.17 8.31 -2.62
N LEU A 248 -18.60 7.38 -3.39
CA LEU A 248 -19.34 6.21 -3.90
C LEU A 248 -19.65 5.18 -2.81
N HIS A 249 -18.87 5.10 -1.72
CA HIS A 249 -19.25 4.29 -0.54
C HIS A 249 -20.54 4.81 0.08
N ASN A 250 -20.68 6.13 0.23
CA ASN A 250 -21.89 6.75 0.75
C ASN A 250 -23.11 6.51 -0.15
N ALA A 251 -22.92 6.61 -1.48
CA ALA A 251 -23.99 6.35 -2.45
C ALA A 251 -24.41 4.87 -2.51
N VAL A 252 -23.50 3.94 -2.20
CA VAL A 252 -23.83 2.51 -2.07
C VAL A 252 -24.51 2.23 -0.72
N ALA A 253 -24.09 2.91 0.35
CA ALA A 253 -24.74 2.80 1.65
C ALA A 253 -26.20 3.30 1.65
N SER A 254 -26.52 4.34 0.86
CA SER A 254 -27.87 4.90 0.78
C SER A 254 -28.91 3.94 0.18
N ILE A 255 -28.48 2.86 -0.47
CA ILE A 255 -29.34 1.77 -0.98
C ILE A 255 -29.29 0.51 -0.10
N GLY A 256 -28.81 0.63 1.14
CA GLY A 256 -28.86 -0.43 2.17
C GLY A 256 -27.60 -1.28 2.31
N ALA A 257 -26.51 -0.94 1.61
CA ALA A 257 -25.25 -1.65 1.76
C ALA A 257 -24.58 -1.35 3.12
N ASP A 258 -24.02 -2.39 3.74
CA ASP A 258 -23.27 -2.25 4.99
C ASP A 258 -21.81 -1.84 4.72
N ILE A 259 -21.37 -0.75 5.34
CA ILE A 259 -19.99 -0.24 5.25
C ILE A 259 -19.34 -0.39 6.62
N THR A 260 -18.28 -1.20 6.69
CA THR A 260 -17.66 -1.58 7.96
C THR A 260 -16.22 -1.11 8.07
N ARG A 261 -15.74 -0.86 9.29
CA ARG A 261 -14.31 -0.61 9.62
C ARG A 261 -13.70 0.61 8.94
N GLN A 262 -14.49 1.66 8.74
CA GLN A 262 -14.03 2.88 8.09
C GLN A 262 -12.88 3.56 8.87
N ASP A 263 -12.76 3.25 10.15
CA ASP A 263 -11.69 3.64 11.06
C ASP A 263 -10.40 2.81 10.92
N HIS A 264 -10.46 1.65 10.26
CA HIS A 264 -9.28 0.82 10.04
C HIS A 264 -8.52 1.29 8.79
N MET A 265 -7.29 1.77 9.00
CA MET A 265 -6.39 2.23 7.94
C MET A 265 -5.01 1.61 8.08
N TRP A 266 -4.36 1.36 6.94
CA TRP A 266 -2.96 0.99 6.89
C TRP A 266 -2.16 2.14 6.27
N ASN A 267 -1.41 2.82 7.13
CA ASN A 267 -0.62 4.01 6.82
C ASN A 267 0.87 3.70 7.01
N TYR A 268 1.75 4.64 6.67
CA TYR A 268 3.18 4.48 6.92
C TYR A 268 3.73 5.64 7.75
N ALA A 269 4.65 5.29 8.65
CA ALA A 269 5.28 6.21 9.59
C ALA A 269 6.38 7.09 8.97
N ALA A 270 6.85 6.75 7.76
CA ALA A 270 7.97 7.39 7.09
C ALA A 270 7.57 7.92 5.72
N GLY A 271 6.79 9.00 5.72
CA GLY A 271 6.49 9.80 4.53
C GLY A 271 7.36 11.05 4.46
N VAL A 272 7.62 11.49 3.23
CA VAL A 272 8.17 12.82 2.89
C VAL A 272 7.30 13.47 1.83
N PRO A 273 7.23 14.80 1.72
CA PRO A 273 6.59 15.46 0.58
C PRO A 273 7.15 14.90 -0.73
N HIS A 274 6.28 14.57 -1.67
CA HIS A 274 6.71 13.99 -2.94
C HIS A 274 7.51 15.05 -3.73
N PRO A 275 8.79 14.81 -4.07
CA PRO A 275 9.62 15.80 -4.78
C PRO A 275 9.04 16.28 -6.11
N GLN A 276 8.20 15.43 -6.70
CA GLN A 276 7.48 15.66 -7.95
C GLN A 276 5.97 15.56 -7.67
N ALA A 277 5.44 16.40 -6.78
CA ALA A 277 4.05 16.33 -6.35
C ALA A 277 3.08 16.53 -7.53
N GLU A 278 2.01 15.73 -7.57
CA GLU A 278 0.99 15.79 -8.64
C GLU A 278 -0.31 16.43 -8.14
N PHE A 279 -0.44 16.60 -6.83
CA PHE A 279 -1.59 17.19 -6.15
C PHE A 279 -1.14 17.72 -4.77
N ASP A 280 -1.96 18.56 -4.16
CA ASP A 280 -1.66 19.14 -2.86
C ASP A 280 -1.55 18.07 -1.76
N GLY A 281 -0.54 18.21 -0.89
CA GLY A 281 -0.22 17.22 0.14
C GLY A 281 0.27 15.86 -0.37
N HIS A 282 0.65 15.71 -1.65
CA HIS A 282 1.14 14.44 -2.19
C HIS A 282 2.40 13.97 -1.44
N GLY A 283 2.31 12.78 -0.83
CA GLY A 283 3.38 12.16 -0.08
C GLY A 283 4.07 11.02 -0.82
N LEU A 284 5.35 10.84 -0.50
CA LEU A 284 6.15 9.70 -0.90
C LEU A 284 6.49 8.86 0.33
N SER A 285 6.04 7.60 0.34
CA SER A 285 6.41 6.67 1.41
C SER A 285 7.81 6.10 1.18
N LEU A 286 8.65 6.25 2.19
CA LEU A 286 9.95 5.60 2.27
C LEU A 286 9.80 4.20 2.89
N ILE A 287 10.78 3.34 2.62
CA ILE A 287 11.06 2.17 3.44
C ILE A 287 12.22 2.59 4.37
N PRO A 288 11.93 2.91 5.63
CA PRO A 288 12.90 3.50 6.53
C PRO A 288 14.12 2.59 6.76
N CYS A 289 15.29 3.19 6.98
CA CYS A 289 16.51 2.43 7.25
C CYS A 289 16.40 1.78 8.64
N LYS A 290 16.64 0.47 8.74
CA LYS A 290 16.62 -0.27 10.01
C LYS A 290 17.76 0.14 10.94
N SER A 291 18.89 0.56 10.35
CA SER A 291 20.09 0.97 11.07
C SER A 291 20.12 2.45 11.44
N ALA A 292 19.14 3.24 11.03
CA ALA A 292 19.02 4.66 11.43
C ALA A 292 18.52 4.80 12.87
N LEU A 293 18.92 5.86 13.56
CA LEU A 293 18.25 6.28 14.79
C LEU A 293 16.96 7.02 14.44
N TRP A 294 15.85 6.61 15.05
CA TRP A 294 14.58 7.32 14.93
C TRP A 294 14.39 8.24 16.13
N LEU A 295 14.35 9.54 15.88
CA LEU A 295 14.30 10.59 16.88
C LEU A 295 12.97 11.35 16.77
N ASN A 296 12.52 11.90 17.90
CA ASN A 296 11.41 12.85 17.93
C ASN A 296 11.90 14.25 17.48
N HIS A 297 11.00 15.23 17.54
CA HIS A 297 11.29 16.59 17.07
C HIS A 297 12.42 17.31 17.82
N THR A 298 12.73 16.93 19.07
CA THR A 298 13.84 17.51 19.87
C THR A 298 15.16 16.76 19.70
N GLY A 299 15.22 15.76 18.81
CA GLY A 299 16.39 14.92 18.61
C GLY A 299 16.55 13.80 19.64
N THR A 300 15.55 13.54 20.47
CA THR A 300 15.56 12.41 21.43
C THR A 300 15.15 11.11 20.75
N ARG A 301 15.87 10.01 20.95
CA ARG A 301 15.47 8.70 20.39
C ARG A 301 14.09 8.29 20.90
N ILE A 302 13.18 7.98 19.99
CA ILE A 302 11.83 7.49 20.33
C ILE A 302 11.96 6.10 20.96
N GLY A 303 11.33 5.90 22.12
CA GLY A 303 11.50 4.71 22.95
C GLY A 303 10.54 4.67 24.14
N PRO A 304 10.61 3.63 25.00
CA PRO A 304 11.78 2.77 25.26
C PRO A 304 12.06 1.68 24.21
N GLN A 305 11.05 1.27 23.42
CA GLN A 305 11.23 0.33 22.31
C GLN A 305 11.63 1.10 21.04
N PRO A 306 12.73 0.73 20.36
CA PRO A 306 13.19 1.48 19.20
C PRO A 306 12.27 1.25 18.00
N LEU A 307 12.00 2.32 17.27
CA LEU A 307 11.25 2.24 16.02
C LEU A 307 12.12 1.60 14.92
N ILE A 308 11.71 0.42 14.44
CA ILE A 308 12.41 -0.32 13.39
C ILE A 308 11.42 -1.02 12.44
N THR A 309 11.62 -0.81 11.13
CA THR A 309 10.74 -1.35 10.09
C THR A 309 10.89 -2.87 9.89
N GLY A 310 9.84 -3.50 9.36
CA GLY A 310 9.78 -4.92 9.03
C GLY A 310 9.31 -5.82 10.17
N PHE A 311 8.80 -5.22 11.25
CA PHE A 311 8.26 -5.90 12.43
C PHE A 311 6.78 -5.61 12.62
N ASP A 312 6.42 -4.35 12.90
CA ASP A 312 5.03 -3.91 13.03
C ASP A 312 4.87 -2.47 12.52
N THR A 313 4.37 -2.32 11.31
CA THR A 313 4.16 -1.01 10.67
C THR A 313 3.04 -0.20 11.33
N ASN A 314 2.03 -0.86 11.91
CA ASN A 314 0.95 -0.17 12.61
C ASN A 314 1.46 0.46 13.92
N ASP A 315 2.24 -0.28 14.72
CA ASP A 315 2.88 0.29 15.92
C ASP A 315 3.80 1.47 15.56
N LEU A 316 4.61 1.36 14.49
CA LEU A 316 5.42 2.48 14.01
C LEU A 316 4.60 3.74 13.76
N CYS A 317 3.44 3.62 13.10
CA CYS A 317 2.55 4.75 12.88
C CYS A 317 2.03 5.31 14.21
N GLN A 318 1.55 4.46 15.11
CA GLN A 318 1.06 4.89 16.42
C GLN A 318 2.12 5.63 17.24
N GLN A 319 3.38 5.17 17.21
CA GLN A 319 4.45 5.85 17.94
C GLN A 319 4.78 7.21 17.32
N VAL A 320 4.81 7.33 15.98
CA VAL A 320 5.04 8.61 15.29
C VAL A 320 3.91 9.61 15.56
N THR A 321 2.66 9.16 15.62
CA THR A 321 1.52 10.07 15.79
C THR A 321 1.26 10.48 17.23
N LYS A 322 1.88 9.79 18.21
CA LYS A 322 1.92 10.20 19.62
C LYS A 322 2.94 11.29 19.92
N GLN A 323 3.79 11.67 18.95
CA GLN A 323 4.80 12.70 19.17
C GLN A 323 4.14 14.09 19.23
N GLU A 324 4.75 15.00 19.99
CA GLU A 324 4.25 16.37 20.19
C GLU A 324 4.13 17.17 18.88
N LYS A 325 5.07 16.94 17.94
CA LYS A 325 5.06 17.57 16.63
C LYS A 325 4.70 16.53 15.56
N PRO A 326 4.07 16.93 14.43
CA PRO A 326 3.62 16.02 13.39
C PRO A 326 4.75 15.43 12.53
N TRP A 327 6.02 15.58 12.95
CA TRP A 327 7.18 15.02 12.28
C TRP A 327 8.16 14.38 13.27
N THR A 328 8.98 13.49 12.71
CA THR A 328 10.09 12.81 13.38
C THR A 328 11.33 12.87 12.49
N TRP A 329 12.45 12.33 12.97
CA TRP A 329 13.71 12.30 12.23
C TRP A 329 14.29 10.89 12.16
N GLN A 330 14.80 10.50 10.99
CA GLN A 330 15.83 9.46 10.91
C GLN A 330 17.20 10.10 10.80
N VAL A 331 18.11 9.77 11.72
CA VAL A 331 19.53 10.16 11.66
C VAL A 331 20.38 8.92 11.37
N LEU A 332 21.21 9.02 10.34
CA LEU A 332 22.02 7.92 9.81
C LEU A 332 23.27 8.47 9.11
N ASN A 333 24.14 7.56 8.67
CA ASN A 333 25.23 7.92 7.76
C ASN A 333 24.92 7.53 6.31
N TYR A 334 25.73 8.06 5.40
CA TYR A 334 25.61 7.84 3.96
C TYR A 334 25.69 6.35 3.59
N ASP A 335 26.51 5.56 4.27
CA ASP A 335 26.67 4.12 3.99
C ASP A 335 25.40 3.33 4.33
N ILE A 336 24.72 3.69 5.44
CA ILE A 336 23.40 3.15 5.78
C ILE A 336 22.39 3.55 4.71
N ALA A 337 22.35 4.83 4.32
CA ALA A 337 21.40 5.29 3.30
C ALA A 337 21.62 4.57 1.96
N ALA A 338 22.86 4.47 1.50
CA ALA A 338 23.21 3.81 0.25
C ALA A 338 22.80 2.33 0.24
N LYS A 339 22.84 1.65 1.39
CA LYS A 339 22.50 0.23 1.46
C LYS A 339 21.04 -0.06 1.75
N GLU A 340 20.40 0.75 2.60
CA GLU A 340 19.10 0.43 3.18
C GLU A 340 17.95 1.32 2.69
N LEU A 341 18.23 2.55 2.23
CA LEU A 341 17.18 3.46 1.80
C LEU A 341 16.46 2.89 0.58
N ALA A 342 15.14 2.80 0.69
CA ALA A 342 14.27 2.46 -0.43
C ALA A 342 13.00 3.31 -0.37
N VAL A 343 12.30 3.36 -1.50
CA VAL A 343 11.06 4.12 -1.69
C VAL A 343 10.01 3.17 -2.24
N SER A 344 8.77 3.25 -1.77
CA SER A 344 7.70 2.34 -2.21
C SER A 344 7.13 2.67 -3.59
N GLY A 345 7.44 3.85 -4.14
CA GLY A 345 6.96 4.34 -5.44
C GLY A 345 7.64 3.67 -6.63
N SER A 346 6.88 3.23 -7.63
CA SER A 346 7.42 2.57 -8.84
C SER A 346 8.41 3.46 -9.62
N LEU A 347 8.15 4.77 -9.70
CA LEU A 347 9.00 5.74 -10.40
C LEU A 347 10.39 5.89 -9.80
N HIS A 348 10.51 5.74 -8.47
CA HIS A 348 11.79 5.81 -7.75
C HIS A 348 12.61 4.52 -7.83
N ASN A 349 12.06 3.47 -8.46
CA ASN A 349 12.68 2.16 -8.66
C ASN A 349 12.87 1.82 -10.15
N PRO A 350 13.56 2.68 -10.94
CA PRO A 350 13.66 2.55 -12.38
C PRO A 350 14.33 1.24 -12.84
N SER A 351 15.24 0.67 -12.05
CA SER A 351 15.87 -0.62 -12.36
C SER A 351 14.87 -1.78 -12.34
N ILE A 352 13.93 -1.78 -11.39
CA ILE A 352 12.89 -2.81 -11.28
C ILE A 352 11.75 -2.50 -12.26
N LYS A 353 11.26 -1.25 -12.28
CA LYS A 353 10.17 -0.80 -13.17
C LYS A 353 10.49 -1.08 -14.64
N ASN A 354 11.68 -0.67 -15.10
CA ASN A 354 12.09 -0.83 -16.49
C ASN A 354 12.85 -2.14 -16.76
N LYS A 355 12.82 -3.08 -15.80
CA LYS A 355 13.41 -4.42 -15.95
C LYS A 355 14.91 -4.42 -16.32
N LYS A 356 15.69 -3.45 -15.80
CA LYS A 356 17.14 -3.29 -16.05
C LYS A 356 17.96 -4.17 -15.09
N LEU A 357 18.12 -5.44 -15.44
CA LEU A 357 18.77 -6.46 -14.59
C LEU A 357 20.19 -6.07 -14.13
N PHE A 358 21.04 -5.58 -15.02
CA PHE A 358 22.42 -5.21 -14.68
C PHE A 358 22.50 -4.04 -13.71
N SER A 359 21.69 -2.99 -13.93
CA SER A 359 21.59 -1.85 -13.02
C SER A 359 21.11 -2.29 -11.65
N PHE A 360 20.08 -3.14 -11.59
CA PHE A 360 19.54 -3.69 -10.35
C PHE A 360 20.58 -4.49 -9.55
N LEU A 361 21.33 -5.38 -10.22
CA LEU A 361 22.38 -6.17 -9.55
C LEU A 361 23.52 -5.28 -9.03
N LYS A 362 23.90 -4.24 -9.78
CA LYS A 362 24.91 -3.27 -9.35
C LYS A 362 24.44 -2.52 -8.09
N GLU A 363 23.20 -2.05 -8.07
CA GLU A 363 22.60 -1.35 -6.91
C GLU A 363 22.55 -2.26 -5.67
N ILE A 364 22.24 -3.55 -5.82
CA ILE A 364 22.28 -4.50 -4.70
C ILE A 364 23.69 -4.72 -4.15
N LEU A 365 24.69 -4.84 -5.03
CA LEU A 365 26.06 -5.19 -4.63
C LEU A 365 26.82 -4.00 -4.04
N PHE A 366 26.65 -2.82 -4.61
CA PHE A 366 27.44 -1.64 -4.28
C PHE A 366 26.66 -0.54 -3.56
N GLY A 367 25.34 -0.70 -3.39
CA GLY A 367 24.46 0.31 -2.82
C GLY A 367 23.78 1.17 -3.87
N ASN A 368 22.60 1.69 -3.51
CA ASN A 368 21.74 2.55 -4.31
C ASN A 368 22.10 4.03 -4.13
N HIS A 369 23.34 4.40 -4.45
CA HIS A 369 23.82 5.78 -4.41
C HIS A 369 22.98 6.73 -5.26
N ARG A 370 22.43 6.22 -6.37
CA ARG A 370 21.54 6.98 -7.26
C ARG A 370 20.33 7.51 -6.49
N LEU A 371 19.64 6.64 -5.73
CA LEU A 371 18.47 7.06 -4.96
C LEU A 371 18.85 8.04 -3.85
N VAL A 372 19.95 7.80 -3.13
CA VAL A 372 20.40 8.71 -2.07
C VAL A 372 20.67 10.12 -2.63
N ASN A 373 21.42 10.21 -3.74
CA ASN A 373 21.72 11.49 -4.37
C ASN A 373 20.46 12.15 -4.93
N GLN A 374 19.57 11.39 -5.58
CA GLN A 374 18.28 11.90 -6.04
C GLN A 374 17.50 12.55 -4.89
N MET A 375 17.36 11.87 -3.75
CA MET A 375 16.61 12.41 -2.62
C MET A 375 17.29 13.64 -1.99
N LEU A 376 18.63 13.65 -1.92
CA LEU A 376 19.38 14.81 -1.42
C LEU A 376 19.30 16.03 -2.34
N GLU A 377 19.08 15.82 -3.64
CA GLU A 377 18.96 16.88 -4.65
C GLU A 377 17.52 17.39 -4.78
N GLU A 378 16.54 16.50 -4.72
CA GLU A 378 15.14 16.80 -5.07
C GLU A 378 14.24 17.01 -3.83
N SER A 379 14.62 16.54 -2.64
CA SER A 379 13.77 16.62 -1.44
C SER A 379 14.37 17.53 -0.37
N GLU A 380 13.62 18.57 0.01
CA GLU A 380 14.00 19.48 1.10
C GLU A 380 14.10 18.77 2.47
N ASP A 381 13.39 17.66 2.63
CA ASP A 381 13.34 16.87 3.87
C ASP A 381 14.57 15.97 4.07
N PHE A 382 15.52 15.95 3.12
CA PHE A 382 16.79 15.23 3.22
C PHE A 382 17.94 16.21 3.42
N VAL A 383 18.49 16.28 4.64
CA VAL A 383 19.66 17.12 4.92
C VAL A 383 20.90 16.27 5.14
N CYS A 384 22.02 16.72 4.59
CA CYS A 384 23.31 16.04 4.70
C CYS A 384 24.41 16.99 5.19
N ALA A 385 25.29 16.52 6.08
CA ALA A 385 26.38 17.29 6.63
C ALA A 385 27.60 16.42 6.98
N ASP A 386 28.76 17.05 7.15
CA ASP A 386 30.02 16.37 7.49
C ASP A 386 30.24 16.27 9.02
N SER A 387 29.39 16.87 9.84
CA SER A 387 29.44 16.82 11.30
C SER A 387 28.06 16.88 11.94
N ILE A 388 27.95 16.48 13.22
CA ILE A 388 26.68 16.55 13.97
C ILE A 388 26.23 18.00 14.18
N GLU A 389 27.18 18.91 14.35
CA GLU A 389 26.94 20.36 14.48
C GLU A 389 26.26 20.91 13.23
N ALA A 390 26.87 20.71 12.07
CA ALA A 390 26.32 21.18 10.80
C ALA A 390 25.01 20.45 10.44
N LEU A 391 24.86 19.18 10.85
CA LEU A 391 23.59 18.48 10.68
C LEU A 391 22.48 19.11 11.54
N THR A 392 22.78 19.42 12.80
CA THR A 392 21.82 20.04 13.73
C THR A 392 21.37 21.40 13.23
N GLU A 393 22.30 22.22 12.74
CA GLU A 393 21.99 23.53 12.14
C GLU A 393 21.00 23.38 10.96
N LYS A 394 21.25 22.42 10.05
CA LYS A 394 20.36 22.16 8.91
C LYS A 394 18.99 21.63 9.35
N MET A 395 18.94 20.74 10.34
CA MET A 395 17.68 20.22 10.88
C MET A 395 16.82 21.33 11.48
N ASN A 396 17.42 22.21 12.29
CA ASN A 396 16.72 23.35 12.90
C ASN A 396 16.29 24.39 11.86
N ALA A 397 17.15 24.66 10.85
CA ALA A 397 16.81 25.56 9.75
C ALA A 397 15.59 25.05 8.96
N LEU A 398 15.51 23.74 8.70
CA LEU A 398 14.37 23.13 7.99
C LEU A 398 13.04 23.25 8.77
N THR A 399 13.10 23.28 10.10
CA THR A 399 11.91 23.44 10.95
C THR A 399 11.58 24.89 11.29
N GLY A 400 12.44 25.85 10.91
CA GLY A 400 12.27 27.28 11.21
C GLY A 400 12.50 27.65 12.69
N GLU A 401 12.86 26.69 13.53
CA GLU A 401 13.03 26.83 14.98
C GLU A 401 14.16 25.93 15.48
N ALA A 402 14.81 26.33 16.57
CA ALA A 402 15.91 25.60 17.20
C ALA A 402 15.44 24.50 18.16
N TYR A 403 14.64 23.55 17.66
CA TYR A 403 14.10 22.45 18.47
C TYR A 403 15.18 21.48 19.00
N ILE A 404 16.29 21.33 18.28
CA ILE A 404 17.33 20.35 18.58
C ILE A 404 18.57 21.05 19.14
N ASP A 405 18.95 20.69 20.36
CA ASP A 405 20.23 21.05 20.95
C ASP A 405 21.36 20.14 20.42
N VAL A 406 22.46 20.75 20.01
CA VAL A 406 23.59 20.03 19.39
C VAL A 406 24.29 19.09 20.37
N ALA A 407 24.41 19.45 21.65
CA ALA A 407 25.04 18.61 22.65
C ALA A 407 24.15 17.38 22.94
N HIS A 408 22.84 17.58 22.98
CA HIS A 408 21.86 16.50 23.10
C HIS A 408 21.94 15.53 21.91
N LEU A 409 21.93 16.01 20.67
CA LEU A 409 22.03 15.13 19.50
C LEU A 409 23.34 14.33 19.49
N LYS A 410 24.47 14.97 19.82
CA LYS A 410 25.76 14.28 20.00
C LYS A 410 25.66 13.16 21.04
N GLN A 411 25.02 13.43 22.18
CA GLN A 411 24.84 12.44 23.23
C GLN A 411 24.00 11.25 22.77
N GLN A 412 22.91 11.47 22.03
CA GLN A 412 22.05 10.40 21.51
C GLN A 412 22.82 9.48 20.55
N VAL A 413 23.56 10.06 19.59
CA VAL A 413 24.39 9.31 18.64
C VAL A 413 25.52 8.57 19.36
N ALA A 414 26.28 9.25 20.23
CA ALA A 414 27.39 8.65 20.97
C ALA A 414 26.93 7.51 21.88
N SER A 415 25.75 7.62 22.49
CA SER A 415 25.18 6.58 23.36
C SER A 415 24.85 5.30 22.58
N TYR A 416 24.38 5.43 21.34
CA TYR A 416 24.15 4.28 20.45
C TYR A 416 25.48 3.70 19.95
N ASP A 417 26.37 4.55 19.46
CA ASP A 417 27.65 4.17 18.88
C ASP A 417 28.56 3.47 19.88
N LYS A 418 28.59 3.93 21.14
CA LYS A 418 29.37 3.30 22.21
C LYS A 418 29.00 1.83 22.41
N LYS A 419 27.72 1.47 22.29
CA LYS A 419 27.27 0.06 22.42
C LYS A 419 27.87 -0.80 21.32
N LEU A 420 27.93 -0.28 20.10
CA LEU A 420 28.45 -0.98 18.93
C LEU A 420 30.00 -1.07 18.91
N LEU A 421 30.68 -0.14 19.58
CA LEU A 421 32.13 -0.12 19.73
C LEU A 421 32.64 -0.99 20.88
N SER A 422 31.80 -1.30 21.87
CA SER A 422 32.18 -2.00 23.10
C SER A 422 32.81 -3.38 22.87
N GLY A 423 32.55 -4.02 21.72
CA GLY A 423 33.04 -5.36 21.41
C GLY A 423 32.48 -6.43 22.34
N GLU A 424 31.48 -6.11 23.16
CA GLU A 424 30.86 -7.04 24.10
C GLU A 424 30.23 -8.22 23.34
N ALA A 425 30.46 -9.42 23.84
CA ALA A 425 29.88 -10.63 23.25
C ALA A 425 28.35 -10.72 23.48
N LEU A 426 27.86 -10.05 24.53
CA LEU A 426 26.44 -10.00 24.88
C LEU A 426 25.82 -8.72 24.29
N GLU A 427 24.73 -8.87 23.54
CA GLU A 427 24.01 -7.76 22.92
C GLU A 427 22.66 -7.55 23.62
N ASN A 428 22.45 -6.35 24.17
CA ASN A 428 21.21 -5.99 24.84
C ASN A 428 20.53 -4.73 24.29
N ASP A 429 21.07 -4.11 23.23
CA ASP A 429 20.33 -3.09 22.48
C ASP A 429 19.32 -3.75 21.54
N ASP A 430 18.07 -3.36 21.74
CA ASP A 430 16.93 -4.00 21.14
C ASP A 430 16.83 -3.75 19.62
N GLN A 431 17.32 -2.60 19.15
CA GLN A 431 17.44 -2.29 17.72
C GLN A 431 18.51 -3.18 17.09
N VAL A 432 19.66 -3.33 17.75
CA VAL A 432 20.76 -4.15 17.24
C VAL A 432 20.36 -5.62 17.15
N ARG A 433 19.65 -6.15 18.16
CA ARG A 433 19.09 -7.51 18.10
C ARG A 433 18.16 -7.69 16.91
N ARG A 434 17.29 -6.72 16.63
CA ARG A 434 16.36 -6.77 15.47
C ARG A 434 17.07 -6.63 14.12
N ILE A 435 18.10 -5.80 14.02
CA ILE A 435 18.96 -5.74 12.83
C ILE A 435 19.63 -7.10 12.60
N ARG A 436 20.18 -7.72 13.64
CA ARG A 436 20.78 -9.07 13.56
C ARG A 436 19.75 -10.12 13.16
N HIS A 437 18.55 -10.09 13.73
CA HIS A 437 17.45 -10.98 13.38
C HIS A 437 17.07 -10.84 11.90
N ALA A 438 16.85 -9.60 11.41
CA ALA A 438 16.57 -9.38 9.99
C ALA A 438 17.64 -10.01 9.08
N ARG A 439 18.92 -9.83 9.44
CA ARG A 439 20.08 -10.37 8.71
C ARG A 439 20.25 -11.89 8.77
N GLN A 440 19.47 -12.61 9.57
CA GLN A 440 19.44 -14.08 9.51
C GLN A 440 18.85 -14.56 8.17
N TRP A 441 17.94 -13.76 7.58
CA TRP A 441 17.38 -14.05 6.26
C TRP A 441 18.25 -13.46 5.15
N ARG A 442 18.63 -14.27 4.16
CA ARG A 442 19.64 -13.90 3.15
C ARG A 442 19.28 -12.65 2.32
N PRO A 443 18.06 -12.51 1.75
CA PRO A 443 17.64 -11.28 1.08
C PRO A 443 17.75 -10.04 1.98
N ASP A 444 17.28 -10.11 3.22
CA ASP A 444 17.37 -9.03 4.21
C ASP A 444 18.83 -8.68 4.51
N LYS A 445 19.70 -9.69 4.68
CA LYS A 445 21.13 -9.51 4.95
C LYS A 445 21.85 -8.69 3.87
N LEU A 446 21.41 -8.80 2.61
CA LEU A 446 21.96 -8.04 1.48
C LEU A 446 21.53 -6.57 1.52
N ARG A 447 20.31 -6.27 1.98
CA ARG A 447 19.73 -4.91 2.05
C ARG A 447 19.77 -4.24 3.43
N THR A 448 20.45 -4.85 4.40
CA THR A 448 20.56 -4.30 5.76
C THR A 448 22.03 -4.26 6.12
N CYS A 449 22.51 -3.13 6.63
CA CYS A 449 23.87 -2.95 7.13
C CYS A 449 24.17 -3.92 8.27
N LYS A 450 25.45 -4.28 8.42
CA LYS A 450 25.89 -4.85 9.70
C LYS A 450 25.77 -3.73 10.74
N PRO A 451 25.37 -4.02 11.99
CA PRO A 451 25.43 -3.03 13.05
C PRO A 451 26.84 -2.42 13.12
N ALA A 452 26.90 -1.09 12.99
CA ALA A 452 28.11 -0.29 13.02
C ALA A 452 27.73 1.11 13.55
N PRO A 453 28.68 1.83 14.18
CA PRO A 453 28.41 3.19 14.67
C PRO A 453 27.90 4.10 13.55
N ILE A 454 27.10 5.11 13.88
CA ILE A 454 26.60 6.08 12.91
C ILE A 454 27.68 7.12 12.61
N ALA A 455 28.27 7.73 13.63
CA ALA A 455 29.28 8.78 13.49
C ALA A 455 30.70 8.19 13.50
N HIS A 456 31.02 7.32 12.54
CA HIS A 456 32.37 6.76 12.39
C HIS A 456 33.08 7.24 11.12
N GLY A 457 34.40 7.38 11.22
CA GLY A 457 35.25 7.72 10.08
C GLY A 457 34.92 9.09 9.47
N LYS A 458 35.13 9.22 8.17
CA LYS A 458 34.86 10.46 7.39
C LYS A 458 33.57 10.36 6.57
N THR A 459 32.60 9.56 7.01
CA THR A 459 31.32 9.38 6.31
C THR A 459 30.42 10.60 6.55
N LYS A 460 29.60 10.95 5.56
CA LYS A 460 28.62 12.03 5.72
C LYS A 460 27.45 11.55 6.57
N LEU A 461 26.90 12.44 7.37
CA LEU A 461 25.66 12.23 8.11
C LEU A 461 24.47 12.72 7.28
N ILE A 462 23.34 12.04 7.45
CA ILE A 462 22.07 12.37 6.84
C ILE A 462 21.02 12.43 7.95
N ALA A 463 20.14 13.42 7.89
CA ALA A 463 18.90 13.44 8.63
C ALA A 463 17.73 13.54 7.64
N ILE A 464 16.70 12.73 7.87
CA ILE A 464 15.48 12.71 7.05
C ILE A 464 14.31 13.11 7.95
N LYS A 465 13.65 14.22 7.62
CA LYS A 465 12.41 14.64 8.29
C LYS A 465 11.27 13.78 7.77
N LEU A 466 10.49 13.17 8.67
CA LEU A 466 9.48 12.18 8.33
C LEU A 466 8.13 12.55 8.94
N GLN A 467 7.06 12.33 8.19
CA GLN A 467 5.67 12.51 8.63
C GLN A 467 4.87 11.23 8.42
N LEU A 468 3.72 11.12 9.09
CA LEU A 468 2.73 10.10 8.76
C LEU A 468 2.25 10.33 7.31
N ILE A 469 2.16 9.25 6.54
CA ILE A 469 1.55 9.26 5.21
C ILE A 469 0.37 8.29 5.15
N THR A 470 -0.79 8.79 4.74
CA THR A 470 -1.99 7.97 4.55
C THR A 470 -1.82 7.09 3.32
N ARG A 471 -2.31 5.84 3.38
CA ARG A 471 -2.14 4.94 2.23
C ARG A 471 -3.35 4.11 1.85
N LYS A 472 -3.92 3.35 2.79
CA LYS A 472 -4.91 2.32 2.50
C LYS A 472 -6.06 2.31 3.48
N SER A 473 -7.27 2.23 2.94
CA SER A 473 -8.46 1.90 3.73
C SER A 473 -8.52 0.38 3.90
N LEU A 474 -8.46 -0.11 5.13
CA LEU A 474 -8.62 -1.54 5.41
C LEU A 474 -10.10 -1.92 5.46
N GLY A 475 -10.96 -1.01 5.93
CA GLY A 475 -12.41 -1.16 5.85
C GLY A 475 -13.00 -0.84 4.49
N GLY A 476 -14.30 -1.07 4.35
CA GLY A 476 -15.05 -0.77 3.13
C GLY A 476 -16.42 -1.44 3.08
N ILE A 477 -16.94 -1.57 1.86
CA ILE A 477 -18.23 -2.21 1.57
C ILE A 477 -18.16 -3.70 1.95
N LYS A 478 -19.08 -4.16 2.80
CA LYS A 478 -19.16 -5.56 3.24
C LYS A 478 -19.57 -6.47 2.08
N THR A 479 -18.82 -7.55 1.86
CA THR A 479 -19.09 -8.51 0.79
C THR A 479 -19.00 -9.96 1.23
N ASN A 480 -19.81 -10.83 0.63
CA ASN A 480 -19.61 -12.29 0.75
C ASN A 480 -18.41 -12.76 -0.08
N LEU A 481 -18.02 -14.04 0.00
CA LEU A 481 -16.88 -14.59 -0.76
C LEU A 481 -17.03 -14.54 -2.29
N GLN A 482 -18.24 -14.29 -2.79
CA GLN A 482 -18.53 -14.10 -4.21
C GLN A 482 -18.46 -12.61 -4.62
N SER A 483 -17.92 -11.76 -3.75
CA SER A 483 -17.81 -10.30 -3.91
C SER A 483 -19.16 -9.58 -4.05
N GLN A 484 -20.28 -10.22 -3.71
CA GLN A 484 -21.59 -9.57 -3.71
C GLN A 484 -21.69 -8.64 -2.50
N VAL A 485 -22.22 -7.44 -2.71
CA VAL A 485 -22.45 -6.48 -1.62
C VAL A 485 -23.55 -6.99 -0.70
N LEU A 486 -23.33 -6.87 0.61
CA LEU A 486 -24.26 -7.32 1.64
C LEU A 486 -24.92 -6.14 2.35
N ASP A 487 -26.18 -6.31 2.70
CA ASP A 487 -26.88 -5.42 3.64
C ASP A 487 -26.52 -5.73 5.11
N GLU A 488 -27.16 -5.01 6.04
CA GLU A 488 -26.99 -5.19 7.48
C GLU A 488 -27.40 -6.60 7.97
N TYR A 489 -28.22 -7.33 7.21
CA TYR A 489 -28.71 -8.68 7.52
C TYR A 489 -27.94 -9.79 6.81
N ASP A 490 -26.76 -9.49 6.25
CA ASP A 490 -25.94 -10.41 5.46
C ASP A 490 -26.64 -10.93 4.18
N LYS A 491 -27.66 -10.22 3.67
CA LYS A 491 -28.32 -10.56 2.41
C LYS A 491 -27.65 -9.86 1.23
N PRO A 492 -27.39 -10.57 0.11
CA PRO A 492 -26.84 -9.94 -1.08
C PRO A 492 -27.81 -8.93 -1.71
N ILE A 493 -27.32 -7.72 -2.00
CA ILE A 493 -28.03 -6.75 -2.85
C ILE A 493 -27.92 -7.22 -4.29
N LEU A 494 -29.06 -7.50 -4.93
CA LEU A 494 -29.07 -8.11 -6.26
C LEU A 494 -28.44 -7.18 -7.31
N GLY A 495 -27.59 -7.77 -8.16
CA GLY A 495 -26.89 -7.04 -9.23
C GLY A 495 -25.69 -6.21 -8.76
N LEU A 496 -25.38 -6.15 -7.45
CA LEU A 496 -24.33 -5.29 -6.92
C LEU A 496 -23.14 -6.08 -6.33
N TYR A 497 -21.94 -5.69 -6.75
CA TYR A 497 -20.67 -6.27 -6.33
C TYR A 497 -19.69 -5.17 -5.91
N SER A 498 -18.74 -5.50 -5.04
CA SER A 498 -17.63 -4.61 -4.68
C SER A 498 -16.32 -5.38 -4.57
N ILE A 499 -15.22 -4.76 -5.04
CA ILE A 499 -13.91 -5.42 -5.17
C ILE A 499 -12.76 -4.48 -4.81
N GLY A 500 -11.61 -5.06 -4.49
CA GLY A 500 -10.40 -4.33 -4.12
C GLY A 500 -10.58 -3.48 -2.87
N GLU A 501 -9.90 -2.35 -2.82
CA GLU A 501 -9.88 -1.45 -1.65
C GLU A 501 -11.28 -0.91 -1.31
N ALA A 502 -12.20 -0.80 -2.29
CA ALA A 502 -13.57 -0.38 -2.04
C ALA A 502 -14.33 -1.34 -1.10
N ALA A 503 -13.99 -2.63 -1.16
CA ALA A 503 -14.55 -3.68 -0.33
C ALA A 503 -13.69 -4.03 0.89
N GLY A 504 -12.72 -3.18 1.28
CA GLY A 504 -11.72 -3.53 2.30
C GLY A 504 -10.88 -4.76 1.93
N PHE A 505 -10.61 -4.91 0.62
CA PHE A 505 -9.98 -6.09 0.02
C PHE A 505 -10.77 -7.40 0.19
N GLY A 506 -12.07 -7.29 0.49
CA GLY A 506 -13.00 -8.39 0.75
C GLY A 506 -13.64 -8.26 2.14
N GLY A 507 -14.94 -8.52 2.24
CA GLY A 507 -15.62 -8.61 3.53
C GLY A 507 -15.78 -7.29 4.27
N GLY A 508 -15.37 -6.18 3.67
CA GLY A 508 -15.30 -4.87 4.32
C GLY A 508 -14.18 -4.75 5.35
N GLY A 509 -13.15 -5.61 5.31
CA GLY A 509 -12.13 -5.60 6.35
C GLY A 509 -11.16 -6.77 6.41
N ALA A 510 -10.83 -7.45 5.30
CA ALA A 510 -10.08 -8.72 5.33
C ALA A 510 -8.75 -8.68 6.12
N SER A 511 -8.13 -7.51 6.27
CA SER A 511 -6.90 -7.32 7.04
C SER A 511 -7.11 -7.06 8.55
N GLY A 512 -8.34 -6.89 9.03
CA GLY A 512 -8.61 -6.48 10.42
C GLY A 512 -8.05 -5.09 10.73
N LYS A 513 -7.47 -4.90 11.91
CA LYS A 513 -6.78 -3.65 12.33
C LYS A 513 -5.32 -3.60 11.87
N ARG A 514 -4.67 -4.75 11.66
CA ARG A 514 -3.27 -4.83 11.18
C ARG A 514 -3.11 -5.78 10.01
N SER A 515 -2.63 -5.24 8.89
CA SER A 515 -2.41 -6.06 7.70
C SER A 515 -1.06 -6.78 7.74
N LEU A 516 -1.04 -8.01 7.24
CA LEU A 516 0.20 -8.54 6.68
C LEU A 516 0.50 -7.76 5.39
N GLU A 517 1.63 -7.07 5.36
CA GLU A 517 2.03 -6.25 4.20
C GLU A 517 2.05 -7.09 2.91
N GLY A 518 1.53 -6.51 1.81
CA GLY A 518 1.42 -7.18 0.51
C GLY A 518 0.09 -7.88 0.23
N THR A 519 -0.92 -7.81 1.09
CA THR A 519 -2.25 -8.39 0.82
C THR A 519 -3.14 -7.47 -0.02
N PHE A 520 -2.78 -6.20 -0.18
CA PHE A 520 -3.62 -5.19 -0.85
C PHE A 520 -3.72 -5.41 -2.37
N LEU A 521 -2.58 -5.37 -3.07
CA LEU A 521 -2.56 -5.43 -4.54
C LEU A 521 -3.06 -6.79 -5.06
N SER A 522 -2.70 -7.87 -4.38
CA SER A 522 -3.17 -9.22 -4.65
C SER A 522 -4.63 -9.43 -4.23
N GLY A 523 -5.10 -8.80 -3.15
CA GLY A 523 -6.50 -8.82 -2.73
C GLY A 523 -7.42 -8.17 -3.76
N CYS A 524 -6.96 -7.11 -4.43
CA CYS A 524 -7.65 -6.53 -5.59
C CYS A 524 -7.87 -7.55 -6.71
N ILE A 525 -6.89 -8.40 -6.99
CA ILE A 525 -6.99 -9.43 -8.03
C ILE A 525 -7.94 -10.54 -7.56
N LEU A 526 -7.78 -11.06 -6.34
CA LEU A 526 -8.61 -12.14 -5.82
C LEU A 526 -10.10 -11.77 -5.83
N THR A 527 -10.44 -10.61 -5.25
CA THR A 527 -11.84 -10.13 -5.19
C THR A 527 -12.43 -9.90 -6.58
N ALA A 528 -11.65 -9.35 -7.51
CA ALA A 528 -12.05 -9.16 -8.91
C ALA A 528 -12.40 -10.49 -9.60
N ARG A 529 -11.55 -11.51 -9.42
CA ARG A 529 -11.78 -12.84 -10.01
C ARG A 529 -12.97 -13.56 -9.38
N ASN A 530 -13.16 -13.43 -8.06
CA ASN A 530 -14.34 -13.98 -7.38
C ASN A 530 -15.64 -13.35 -7.92
N ALA A 531 -15.67 -12.02 -8.12
CA ALA A 531 -16.80 -11.32 -8.73
C ALA A 531 -17.07 -11.81 -10.17
N ALA A 532 -16.06 -11.83 -11.02
CA ALA A 532 -16.20 -12.25 -12.42
C ALA A 532 -16.68 -13.70 -12.53
N ASN A 533 -16.16 -14.60 -11.68
CA ASN A 533 -16.61 -16.00 -11.62
C ASN A 533 -18.07 -16.12 -11.20
N LYS A 534 -18.55 -15.29 -10.26
CA LYS A 534 -19.96 -15.29 -9.86
C LYS A 534 -20.85 -14.76 -10.99
N ILE A 535 -20.50 -13.64 -11.58
CA ILE A 535 -21.27 -12.99 -12.66
C ILE A 535 -21.43 -13.95 -13.86
N THR A 536 -20.36 -14.66 -14.22
CA THR A 536 -20.34 -15.51 -15.44
C THR A 536 -20.84 -16.95 -15.22
N LYS A 537 -21.02 -17.39 -13.97
CA LYS A 537 -21.65 -18.69 -13.64
C LYS A 537 -23.17 -18.69 -13.77
N ILE A 538 -23.80 -17.53 -13.95
CA ILE A 538 -25.26 -17.37 -14.00
C ILE A 538 -25.80 -17.59 -15.43
N ASN A 539 -24.94 -17.89 -16.41
CA ASN A 539 -25.32 -18.18 -17.79
C ASN A 539 -25.22 -19.68 -18.13
#